data_AF-A0A497T4Z8-F1
#
_entry.id   AF-A0A497T4Z8-F1
#
_cell.length_a   1.000
_cell.length_b   1.000
_cell.length_c   1.000
_cell.angle_alpha   90.00
_cell.angle_beta   90.00
_cell.angle_gamma   90.00
#
_symmetry.space_group_name_H-M   'P 1'
#
loop_
_entity.id
_entity.type
_entity.pdbx_description
1 polymer ?
#
loop_
_entity_poly.entity_id
_entity_poly.type
_entity_poly.pdbx_seq_one_letter_code
_entity_poly.pdbx_strand_id
1 'polypeptide(L)'
;MDSEIEKTGFSPDQTLIGLCVCRDDNDREIRRECLFRYKAGYFSLETLAGIPSLPGITAYKAMAHHVPEEGMAVVLVLPHIGISKNGVFGEVERIGQNKPSPDCGAIVGCVKSIINSEPAETSDNPEFCRLMDFLSKQNIPSNFSSAVLEATERVYSFAVSESDRKGINHQD
;
A
#
# COMPACT_ATOMS: atom_id res chain seq x y z
N MET A 1 4.89 -9.88 -18.51
CA MET A 1 3.72 -9.58 -17.65
C MET A 1 2.62 -9.02 -18.53
N ASP A 2 2.93 -7.99 -19.32
CA ASP A 2 1.99 -7.34 -20.24
C ASP A 2 1.32 -8.30 -21.23
N SER A 3 2.06 -9.19 -21.90
CA SER A 3 1.51 -10.13 -22.90
C SER A 3 0.53 -11.18 -22.35
N GLU A 4 0.59 -11.51 -21.06
CA GLU A 4 -0.36 -12.46 -20.44
C GLU A 4 -1.62 -11.74 -19.95
N ILE A 5 -1.46 -10.50 -19.49
CA ILE A 5 -2.56 -9.67 -19.01
C ILE A 5 -3.36 -9.11 -20.21
N GLU A 6 -2.71 -8.79 -21.34
CA GLU A 6 -3.39 -8.39 -22.58
C GLU A 6 -4.40 -9.45 -23.06
N LYS A 7 -4.14 -10.74 -22.83
CA LYS A 7 -5.08 -11.83 -23.16
C LYS A 7 -6.37 -11.77 -22.34
N THR A 8 -6.39 -11.06 -21.21
CA THR A 8 -7.60 -10.85 -20.41
C THR A 8 -8.43 -9.66 -20.91
N GLY A 9 -8.05 -9.06 -22.05
CA GLY A 9 -8.66 -7.84 -22.58
C GLY A 9 -8.07 -6.56 -21.96
N PHE A 10 -6.97 -6.66 -21.22
CA PHE A 10 -6.31 -5.49 -20.67
C PHE A 10 -5.77 -4.60 -21.79
N SER A 11 -6.08 -3.31 -21.66
CA SER A 11 -5.55 -2.25 -22.49
C SER A 11 -5.27 -1.05 -21.61
N PRO A 12 -4.05 -0.47 -21.62
CA PRO A 12 -3.76 0.76 -20.87
C PRO A 12 -4.73 1.91 -21.20
N ASP A 13 -5.30 1.91 -22.40
CA ASP A 13 -6.25 2.93 -22.85
C ASP A 13 -7.66 2.75 -22.25
N GLN A 14 -8.04 1.53 -21.88
CA GLN A 14 -9.35 1.18 -21.30
C GLN A 14 -9.25 0.68 -19.86
N THR A 15 -8.13 0.97 -19.18
CA THR A 15 -7.91 0.54 -17.80
C THR A 15 -7.83 1.74 -16.87
N LEU A 16 -8.64 1.73 -15.81
CA LEU A 16 -8.50 2.61 -14.66
C LEU A 16 -7.63 1.94 -13.59
N ILE A 17 -6.64 2.66 -13.08
CA ILE A 17 -5.84 2.18 -11.95
C ILE A 17 -6.46 2.61 -10.62
N GLY A 18 -6.76 1.68 -9.72
CA GLY A 18 -6.98 1.96 -8.32
C GLY A 18 -5.64 1.94 -7.59
N LEU A 19 -5.09 3.10 -7.23
CA LEU A 19 -3.74 3.17 -6.66
C LEU A 19 -3.79 3.15 -5.13
N CYS A 20 -3.43 2.01 -4.54
CA CYS A 20 -3.36 1.81 -3.09
C CYS A 20 -1.90 1.72 -2.64
N VAL A 21 -1.29 2.89 -2.43
CA VAL A 21 0.11 3.04 -1.98
C VAL A 21 0.17 3.96 -0.77
N CYS A 22 1.35 4.11 -0.16
CA CYS A 22 1.53 5.07 0.92
C CYS A 22 1.47 6.50 0.37
N ARG A 23 1.03 7.45 1.20
CA ARG A 23 1.04 8.89 0.83
C ARG A 23 2.44 9.51 0.83
N ASP A 24 3.47 8.73 1.11
CA ASP A 24 4.86 9.19 1.14
C ASP A 24 5.26 9.74 -0.24
N ASP A 25 6.10 10.78 -0.25
CA ASP A 25 6.58 11.43 -1.46
C ASP A 25 7.58 10.55 -2.24
N ASN A 26 8.14 9.52 -1.60
CA ASN A 26 8.94 8.50 -2.26
C ASN A 26 8.12 7.68 -3.28
N ASP A 27 6.80 7.57 -3.09
CA ASP A 27 5.89 6.87 -4.01
C ASP A 27 5.47 7.75 -5.21
N ARG A 28 6.07 8.93 -5.42
CA ARG A 28 5.69 9.82 -6.53
C ARG A 28 5.85 9.19 -7.91
N GLU A 29 6.83 8.31 -8.08
CA GLU A 29 7.13 7.75 -9.40
C GLU A 29 6.03 6.79 -9.85
N ILE A 30 5.45 5.99 -8.95
CA ILE A 30 4.34 5.11 -9.32
C ILE A 30 3.09 5.92 -9.73
N ARG A 31 2.79 7.04 -9.06
CA ARG A 31 1.72 7.97 -9.46
C ARG A 31 1.97 8.53 -10.86
N ARG A 32 3.21 8.94 -11.11
CA ARG A 32 3.66 9.48 -12.40
C ARG A 32 3.50 8.45 -13.51
N GLU A 33 3.93 7.20 -13.29
CA GLU A 33 3.76 6.12 -14.26
C GLU A 33 2.28 5.82 -14.52
N CYS A 34 1.41 5.86 -13.50
CA CYS A 34 -0.03 5.67 -13.70
C CYS A 34 -0.62 6.74 -14.61
N LEU A 35 -0.25 8.01 -14.42
CA LEU A 35 -0.74 9.12 -15.25
C LEU A 35 -0.21 9.08 -16.68
N PHE A 36 1.03 8.63 -16.89
CA PHE A 36 1.62 8.59 -18.23
C PHE A 36 1.20 7.37 -19.04
N ARG A 37 1.00 6.22 -18.39
CA ARG A 37 0.72 4.96 -19.08
C ARG A 37 -0.76 4.71 -19.33
N TYR A 38 -1.64 5.21 -18.47
CA TYR A 38 -3.07 4.90 -18.51
C TYR A 38 -3.89 6.14 -18.85
N LYS A 39 -4.70 6.06 -19.91
CA LYS A 39 -5.50 7.22 -20.36
C LYS A 39 -6.56 7.65 -19.35
N ALA A 40 -7.14 6.70 -18.63
CA ALA A 40 -8.08 6.98 -17.54
C ALA A 40 -7.37 7.49 -16.26
N GLY A 41 -6.04 7.46 -16.21
CA GLY A 41 -5.25 7.82 -15.05
C GLY A 41 -5.43 6.85 -13.89
N TYR A 42 -5.47 7.38 -12.67
CA TYR A 42 -5.70 6.59 -11.47
C TYR A 42 -6.74 7.23 -10.53
N PHE A 43 -7.46 6.36 -9.83
CA PHE A 43 -8.27 6.69 -8.66
C PHE A 43 -7.42 6.49 -7.41
N SER A 44 -7.30 7.53 -6.57
CA SER A 44 -6.50 7.44 -5.34
C SER A 44 -7.22 6.59 -4.29
N LEU A 45 -6.59 5.48 -3.90
CA LEU A 45 -6.92 4.65 -2.75
C LEU A 45 -5.78 4.72 -1.71
N GLU A 46 -5.04 5.82 -1.72
CA GLU A 46 -3.80 5.98 -0.97
C GLU A 46 -4.09 6.23 0.52
N THR A 47 -3.34 5.56 1.38
CA THR A 47 -3.49 5.59 2.85
C THR A 47 -2.13 5.45 3.51
N LEU A 48 -2.02 5.70 4.82
CA LEU A 48 -0.78 5.38 5.53
C LEU A 48 -0.44 3.89 5.33
N ALA A 49 0.82 3.62 4.97
CA ALA A 49 1.36 2.30 4.65
C ALA A 49 0.72 1.56 3.45
N GLY A 50 -0.21 2.19 2.71
CA GLY A 50 -0.85 1.56 1.55
C GLY A 50 -1.69 0.33 1.88
N ILE A 51 -2.27 0.27 3.09
CA ILE A 51 -3.07 -0.88 3.52
C ILE A 51 -4.49 -0.84 2.87
N PRO A 52 -4.92 -1.90 2.18
CA PRO A 52 -6.11 -1.85 1.30
C PRO A 52 -7.46 -1.84 2.00
N SER A 53 -7.52 -2.10 3.32
CA SER A 53 -8.78 -2.02 4.07
C SER A 53 -9.15 -0.59 4.48
N LEU A 54 -8.18 0.34 4.47
CA LEU A 54 -8.37 1.71 4.95
C LEU A 54 -9.20 2.62 4.03
N PRO A 55 -9.07 2.57 2.70
CA PRO A 55 -9.93 3.37 1.81
C PRO A 55 -11.43 3.11 2.03
N GLY A 56 -11.75 1.90 2.48
CA GLY A 56 -13.12 1.48 2.76
C GLY A 56 -13.91 1.16 1.50
N ILE A 57 -14.96 0.33 1.66
CA ILE A 57 -15.77 -0.17 0.55
C ILE A 57 -16.42 0.95 -0.28
N THR A 58 -16.72 2.09 0.33
CA THR A 58 -17.29 3.25 -0.36
C THR A 58 -16.32 3.83 -1.38
N ALA A 59 -15.02 3.91 -1.08
CA ALA A 59 -14.02 4.38 -2.03
C ALA A 59 -13.87 3.42 -3.23
N TYR A 60 -13.86 2.11 -2.97
CA TYR A 60 -13.83 1.10 -4.04
C TYR A 60 -15.08 1.15 -4.93
N LYS A 61 -16.27 1.37 -4.35
CA LYS A 61 -17.50 1.57 -5.12
C LYS A 61 -17.45 2.85 -5.97
N ALA A 62 -16.93 3.94 -5.40
CA ALA A 62 -16.72 5.18 -6.16
C ALA A 62 -15.75 4.97 -7.34
N MET A 63 -14.63 4.27 -7.10
CA MET A 63 -13.70 3.88 -8.17
C MET A 63 -14.39 3.05 -9.26
N ALA A 64 -15.22 2.09 -8.89
CA ALA A 64 -15.92 1.23 -9.86
C ALA A 64 -16.83 2.02 -10.82
N HIS A 65 -17.40 3.15 -10.37
CA HIS A 65 -18.19 4.04 -11.24
C HIS A 65 -17.35 4.83 -12.25
N HIS A 66 -16.02 4.87 -12.09
CA HIS A 66 -15.11 5.62 -12.96
C HIS A 66 -14.42 4.72 -14.00
N VAL A 67 -14.69 3.41 -13.99
CA VAL A 67 -14.14 2.47 -14.97
C VAL A 67 -14.70 2.81 -16.36
N PRO A 68 -13.85 2.89 -17.41
CA PRO A 68 -14.31 3.12 -18.77
C PRO A 68 -15.34 2.07 -19.22
N GLU A 69 -16.26 2.46 -20.09
CA GLU A 69 -17.17 1.51 -20.75
C GLU A 69 -16.37 0.44 -21.50
N GLU A 70 -16.79 -0.83 -21.38
CA GLU A 70 -16.07 -2.00 -21.90
C GLU A 70 -14.60 -2.08 -21.45
N GLY A 71 -14.25 -1.39 -20.36
CA GLY A 71 -12.93 -1.36 -19.77
C GLY A 71 -12.82 -2.19 -18.51
N MET A 72 -11.69 -2.04 -17.81
CA MET A 72 -11.46 -2.72 -16.53
C MET A 72 -10.82 -1.80 -15.51
N ALA A 73 -10.88 -2.22 -14.24
CA ALA A 73 -10.08 -1.65 -13.18
C ALA A 73 -8.96 -2.62 -12.80
N VAL A 74 -7.76 -2.08 -12.55
CA VAL A 74 -6.67 -2.80 -11.88
C VAL A 74 -6.35 -2.07 -10.59
N VAL A 75 -6.44 -2.77 -9.46
CA VAL A 75 -6.03 -2.22 -8.17
C VAL A 75 -4.58 -2.59 -7.92
N LEU A 76 -3.70 -1.59 -7.87
CA LEU A 76 -2.31 -1.77 -7.48
C LEU A 76 -2.18 -1.54 -5.97
N VAL A 77 -1.89 -2.61 -5.24
CA VAL A 77 -1.59 -2.53 -3.80
C VAL A 77 -0.10 -2.71 -3.61
N LEU A 78 0.59 -1.62 -3.26
CA LEU A 78 2.05 -1.59 -3.18
C LEU A 78 2.47 -0.93 -1.85
N PRO A 79 2.51 -1.68 -0.74
CA PRO A 79 3.22 -1.19 0.44
C PRO A 79 4.71 -1.03 0.10
N HIS A 80 5.37 -0.09 0.76
CA HIS A 80 6.77 0.23 0.50
C HIS A 80 7.63 0.09 1.75
N ILE A 81 8.91 -0.13 1.52
CA ILE A 81 9.95 -0.16 2.55
C ILE A 81 11.17 0.60 2.04
N GLY A 82 11.66 1.49 2.88
CA GLY A 82 12.90 2.21 2.68
C GLY A 82 14.09 1.34 3.01
N ILE A 83 15.15 1.49 2.22
CA ILE A 83 16.45 0.84 2.46
C ILE A 83 17.51 1.92 2.38
N SER A 84 18.20 2.20 3.50
CA SER A 84 19.25 3.23 3.52
C SER A 84 20.50 2.76 2.77
N LYS A 85 21.42 3.68 2.49
CA LYS A 85 22.72 3.36 1.85
C LYS A 85 23.55 2.34 2.63
N ASN A 86 23.30 2.21 3.93
CA ASN A 86 23.94 1.23 4.79
C ASN A 86 23.21 -0.12 4.85
N GLY A 87 22.12 -0.28 4.08
CA GLY A 87 21.31 -1.50 4.04
C GLY A 87 20.33 -1.65 5.21
N VAL A 88 20.02 -0.57 5.93
CA VAL A 88 19.05 -0.62 7.05
C VAL A 88 17.64 -0.53 6.50
N PHE A 89 16.79 -1.47 6.88
CA PHE A 89 15.38 -1.46 6.50
C PHE A 89 14.57 -0.50 7.37
N GLY A 90 13.66 0.24 6.73
CA GLY A 90 12.79 1.21 7.38
C GLY A 90 13.29 2.65 7.35
N GLU A 91 14.36 2.95 6.61
CA GLU A 91 14.86 4.31 6.49
C GLU A 91 15.45 4.59 5.11
N VAL A 92 15.43 5.86 4.71
CA VAL A 92 16.05 6.35 3.47
C VAL A 92 16.71 7.71 3.67
N GLU A 93 17.70 8.01 2.84
CA GLU A 93 18.25 9.35 2.71
C GLU A 93 17.33 10.24 1.87
N ARG A 94 16.67 11.21 2.52
CA ARG A 94 15.83 12.20 1.82
C ARG A 94 16.62 13.43 1.40
N ILE A 95 16.28 13.98 0.24
CA ILE A 95 16.91 15.19 -0.30
C ILE A 95 16.73 16.33 0.71
N GLY A 96 17.84 17.01 1.04
CA GLY A 96 17.83 18.15 1.97
C GLY A 96 17.83 17.77 3.46
N GLN A 97 17.93 16.48 3.81
CA GLN A 97 18.06 16.03 5.21
C GLN A 97 19.47 15.50 5.50
N ASN A 98 20.00 15.80 6.69
CA ASN A 98 21.34 15.41 7.10
C ASN A 98 21.44 13.96 7.61
N LYS A 99 20.31 13.32 7.91
CA LYS A 99 20.24 11.97 8.47
C LYS A 99 19.18 11.16 7.73
N PRO A 100 19.31 9.83 7.64
CA PRO A 100 18.24 8.97 7.21
C PRO A 100 16.98 9.20 8.05
N SER A 101 15.82 9.05 7.41
CA SER A 101 14.52 9.23 8.03
C SER A 101 13.63 8.01 7.78
N PRO A 102 12.66 7.72 8.67
CA PRO A 102 11.77 6.57 8.52
C PRO A 102 11.04 6.48 7.18
N ASP A 103 10.94 5.27 6.63
CA ASP A 103 10.28 4.97 5.35
C ASP A 103 9.96 3.46 5.24
N CYS A 104 8.72 2.98 5.17
CA CYS A 104 7.47 3.68 5.43
C CYS A 104 7.39 4.18 6.89
N GLY A 105 7.24 5.49 7.08
CA GLY A 105 7.20 6.10 8.41
C GLY A 105 6.08 5.55 9.32
N ALA A 106 4.92 5.22 8.75
CA ALA A 106 3.79 4.66 9.50
C ALA A 106 4.09 3.23 10.02
N ILE A 107 4.67 2.36 9.17
CA ILE A 107 5.08 1.01 9.55
C ILE A 107 6.17 1.08 10.62
N VAL A 108 7.19 1.92 10.42
CA VAL A 108 8.28 2.12 11.38
C VAL A 108 7.75 2.62 12.72
N GLY A 109 6.82 3.58 12.72
CA GLY A 109 6.17 4.05 13.93
C GLY A 109 5.44 2.92 14.66
N CYS A 110 4.69 2.08 13.94
CA CYS A 110 4.01 0.94 14.55
C CYS A 110 5.00 -0.07 15.14
N VAL A 111 6.04 -0.43 14.39
CA VAL A 111 7.07 -1.38 14.81
C VAL A 111 7.78 -0.91 16.08
N LYS A 112 8.11 0.38 16.20
CA LYS A 112 8.71 0.94 17.43
C LYS A 112 7.81 0.74 18.63
N SER A 113 6.54 1.13 18.54
CA SER A 113 5.58 0.95 19.62
C SER A 113 5.39 -0.52 20.00
N ILE A 114 5.34 -1.43 19.01
CA ILE A 114 5.19 -2.87 19.26
C ILE A 114 6.42 -3.45 19.97
N ILE A 115 7.63 -3.19 19.45
CA ILE A 115 8.88 -3.76 20.02
C ILE A 115 9.17 -3.18 21.40
N ASN A 116 8.97 -1.87 21.58
CA ASN A 116 9.29 -1.19 22.83
C ASN A 116 8.15 -1.29 23.86
N SER A 117 6.98 -1.84 23.49
CA SER A 117 5.76 -1.80 24.29
C SER A 117 5.37 -0.37 24.71
N GLU A 118 5.61 0.59 23.82
CA GLU A 118 5.30 2.01 24.04
C GLU A 118 3.91 2.34 23.49
N PRO A 119 3.15 3.24 24.16
CA PRO A 119 1.86 3.67 23.66
C PRO A 119 2.02 4.34 22.30
N ALA A 120 1.18 3.95 21.34
CA ALA A 120 1.09 4.61 20.05
C ALA A 120 0.45 6.00 20.18
N GLU A 121 0.87 6.95 19.35
CA GLU A 121 0.19 8.24 19.21
C GLU A 121 -1.16 8.03 18.51
N THR A 122 -2.26 8.23 19.25
CA THR A 122 -3.62 7.92 18.79
C THR A 122 -4.50 9.15 18.60
N SER A 123 -4.06 10.32 19.07
CA SER A 123 -4.81 11.56 18.93
C SER A 123 -4.83 12.02 17.48
N ASP A 124 -6.01 12.22 16.92
CA ASP A 124 -6.22 12.66 15.53
C ASP A 124 -5.47 11.81 14.48
N ASN A 125 -5.35 10.50 14.72
CA ASN A 125 -4.50 9.61 13.92
C ASN A 125 -5.21 8.33 13.44
N PRO A 126 -6.38 8.42 12.79
CA PRO A 126 -7.26 7.27 12.55
C PRO A 126 -6.67 6.17 11.66
N GLU A 127 -5.89 6.53 10.64
CA GLU A 127 -5.26 5.54 9.75
C GLU A 127 -4.14 4.78 10.43
N PHE A 128 -3.30 5.49 11.19
CA PHE A 128 -2.24 4.86 11.96
C PHE A 128 -2.82 3.96 13.05
N CYS A 129 -3.87 4.38 13.75
CA CYS A 129 -4.55 3.56 14.76
C CYS A 129 -5.03 2.22 14.19
N ARG A 130 -5.59 2.24 12.98
CA ARG A 130 -6.04 1.02 12.30
C ARG A 130 -4.88 0.16 11.79
N LEU A 131 -3.81 0.78 11.29
CA LEU A 131 -2.57 0.06 10.94
C LEU A 131 -1.96 -0.61 12.19
N MET A 132 -1.92 0.09 13.31
CA MET A 132 -1.45 -0.41 14.60
C MET A 132 -2.31 -1.57 15.12
N ASP A 133 -3.65 -1.44 15.07
CA ASP A 133 -4.57 -2.53 15.42
C ASP A 133 -4.36 -3.78 14.54
N PHE A 134 -4.06 -3.59 13.26
CA PHE A 134 -3.72 -4.69 12.35
C PHE A 134 -2.37 -5.33 12.70
N LEU A 135 -1.30 -4.53 12.82
CA LEU A 135 0.07 -5.02 13.02
C LEU A 135 0.31 -5.60 14.41
N SER A 136 -0.33 -5.08 15.45
CA SER A 136 -0.25 -5.61 16.82
C SER A 136 -0.80 -7.04 16.96
N LYS A 137 -1.62 -7.49 16.01
CA LYS A 137 -2.14 -8.86 15.93
C LYS A 137 -1.26 -9.80 15.11
N GLN A 138 -0.19 -9.30 14.51
CA GLN A 138 0.75 -10.08 13.71
C GLN A 138 1.94 -10.54 14.56
N ASN A 139 2.60 -11.61 14.10
CA ASN A 139 3.83 -12.07 14.73
C ASN A 139 5.02 -11.23 14.23
N ILE A 140 5.28 -10.11 14.89
CA ILE A 140 6.38 -9.19 14.56
C ILE A 140 7.63 -9.57 15.40
N PRO A 141 8.80 -9.81 14.76
CA PRO A 141 10.01 -10.14 15.49
C PRO A 141 10.53 -8.96 16.31
N SER A 142 11.37 -9.22 17.30
CA SER A 142 11.95 -8.17 18.17
C SER A 142 13.12 -7.41 17.55
N ASN A 143 13.82 -7.98 16.56
CA ASN A 143 14.87 -7.27 15.84
C ASN A 143 14.23 -6.21 14.92
N PHE A 144 14.61 -4.94 15.11
CA PHE A 144 13.99 -3.81 14.41
C PHE A 144 14.00 -3.95 12.88
N SER A 145 15.15 -4.27 12.27
CA SER A 145 15.25 -4.36 10.81
C SER A 145 14.39 -5.51 10.25
N SER A 146 14.43 -6.67 10.91
CA SER A 146 13.57 -7.81 10.54
C SER A 146 12.09 -7.50 10.77
N ALA A 147 11.77 -6.70 11.79
CA ALA A 147 10.39 -6.33 12.13
C ALA A 147 9.77 -5.38 11.13
N VAL A 148 10.53 -4.42 10.61
CA VAL A 148 10.04 -3.52 9.55
C VAL A 148 9.79 -4.29 8.26
N LEU A 149 10.70 -5.19 7.89
CA LEU A 149 10.50 -6.07 6.73
C LEU A 149 9.24 -6.92 6.92
N GLU A 150 9.16 -7.65 8.04
CA GLU A 150 8.02 -8.50 8.35
C GLU A 150 6.71 -7.71 8.37
N ALA A 151 6.66 -6.54 9.02
CA ALA A 151 5.46 -5.71 9.05
C ALA A 151 5.04 -5.26 7.65
N THR A 152 5.99 -4.91 6.78
CA THR A 152 5.72 -4.58 5.37
C THR A 152 5.13 -5.78 4.63
N GLU A 153 5.73 -6.97 4.80
CA GLU A 153 5.23 -8.22 4.23
C GLU A 153 3.83 -8.60 4.74
N ARG A 154 3.50 -8.27 5.99
CA ARG A 154 2.14 -8.48 6.54
C ARG A 154 1.12 -7.56 5.90
N VAL A 155 1.47 -6.29 5.66
CA VAL A 155 0.59 -5.37 4.90
C VAL A 155 0.40 -5.86 3.46
N TYR A 156 1.47 -6.33 2.82
CA TYR A 156 1.40 -6.92 1.47
C TYR A 156 0.53 -8.18 1.45
N SER A 157 0.78 -9.12 2.37
CA SER A 157 0.03 -10.38 2.46
C SER A 157 -1.45 -10.17 2.78
N PHE A 158 -1.77 -9.14 3.57
CA PHE A 158 -3.16 -8.77 3.81
C PHE A 158 -3.88 -8.43 2.51
N ALA A 159 -3.23 -7.69 1.61
CA ALA A 159 -3.76 -7.37 0.28
C ALA A 159 -4.05 -8.63 -0.56
N VAL A 160 -3.12 -9.58 -0.58
CA VAL A 160 -3.26 -10.84 -1.32
C VAL A 160 -4.37 -11.72 -0.71
N SER A 161 -4.43 -11.81 0.62
CA SER A 161 -5.45 -12.63 1.28
C SER A 161 -6.88 -12.12 1.06
N GLU A 162 -7.06 -10.81 0.91
CA GLU A 162 -8.36 -10.20 0.59
C GLU A 162 -8.77 -10.43 -0.88
N SER A 163 -7.80 -10.54 -1.81
CA SER A 163 -8.12 -10.96 -3.18
C SER A 163 -8.56 -12.43 -3.27
N ASP A 164 -7.95 -13.32 -2.48
CA ASP A 164 -8.26 -14.75 -2.50
C ASP A 164 -9.61 -15.09 -1.85
N ARG A 165 -10.08 -14.26 -0.91
CA ARG A 165 -11.40 -14.42 -0.27
C ARG A 165 -12.58 -14.27 -1.23
N LYS A 166 -12.37 -13.73 -2.45
CA LYS A 166 -13.40 -13.55 -3.48
C LYS A 166 -13.33 -14.56 -4.63
N GLY A 167 -12.62 -15.69 -4.46
CA GLY A 167 -12.84 -16.89 -5.27
C GLY A 167 -14.17 -17.60 -4.98
N ILE A 168 -15.25 -16.87 -4.68
CA ILE A 168 -16.58 -17.41 -4.32
C ILE A 168 -17.56 -17.11 -5.46
N ASN A 169 -17.81 -18.15 -6.27
CA ASN A 169 -18.99 -18.44 -7.07
C ASN A 169 -19.77 -17.25 -7.65
N HIS A 170 -19.44 -16.89 -8.89
CA HIS A 170 -20.49 -16.55 -9.85
C HIS A 170 -21.06 -17.87 -10.41
N GLN A 171 -22.02 -18.45 -9.68
CA GLN A 171 -23.03 -19.34 -10.26
C GLN A 171 -24.39 -18.71 -9.99
N ASP A 172 -25.12 -18.60 -11.11
CA ASP A 172 -26.52 -18.22 -11.34
C ASP A 172 -26.90 -16.73 -11.33
#